data_AF-A0A4Q3VJ52-F1
#
_entry.id   AF-A0A4Q3VJ52-F1
#
_cell.length_a   1.000
_cell.length_b   1.000
_cell.length_c   1.000
_cell.angle_alpha   90.00
_cell.angle_beta   90.00
_cell.angle_gamma   90.00
#
_symmetry.space_group_name_H-M   'P 1'
#
loop_
_entity.id
_entity.type
_entity.pdbx_description
1 polymer ?
#
loop_
_entity_poly.entity_id
_entity_poly.type
_entity_poly.pdbx_seq_one_letter_code
_entity_poly.pdbx_strand_id
1 'polypeptide(L)'
;EDYGSICRLAKKGVPVKLDLDVKSEFNEKDTKGYNVVAEIKGTDPTLKDEIVMLGGHLDSWQSATGATDNAAGSAVMLEAVRILKALNIQPRRTIRIALWGGEEEGLLGSRGYVKNHFADPATMELKPEHGKFSSYFNIDNGTGKIRGIYLQGNDKVKDIFTQWLTPFHDMGAKWVTISNTGGTDHQSFDAVGLPGFQFIQDPIEYNTRTHHTNMDSYDHLIPEDLQQISVIVASFVYNAAMRDEKLPRKELPQPRGNNQRGF
;
A
#
# COMPACT_ATOMS: atom_id res chain seq x y z
N GLU A 1 2.40 0.35 -29.22
CA GLU A 1 1.78 0.64 -30.55
C GLU A 1 1.60 -0.60 -31.44
N ASP A 2 2.40 -1.67 -31.28
CA ASP A 2 2.43 -2.78 -32.25
C ASP A 2 1.19 -3.69 -32.28
N TYR A 3 0.53 -3.90 -31.14
CA TYR A 3 -0.71 -4.70 -31.05
C TYR A 3 -1.81 -4.21 -32.00
N GLY A 4 -1.95 -2.89 -32.16
CA GLY A 4 -3.00 -2.30 -32.99
C GLY A 4 -2.88 -2.70 -34.47
N SER A 5 -1.66 -2.80 -34.98
CA SER A 5 -1.38 -3.24 -36.35
C SER A 5 -1.70 -4.72 -36.55
N ILE A 6 -1.26 -5.56 -35.61
CA ILE A 6 -1.55 -7.01 -35.61
C ILE A 6 -3.06 -7.25 -35.63
N CYS A 7 -3.81 -6.59 -34.76
CA CYS A 7 -5.26 -6.73 -34.70
C CYS A 7 -5.98 -6.28 -35.96
N ARG A 8 -5.55 -5.17 -36.59
CA ARG A 8 -6.16 -4.69 -37.83
C ARG A 8 -5.95 -5.67 -39.00
N LEU A 9 -4.77 -6.27 -39.10
CA LEU A 9 -4.46 -7.26 -40.14
C LEU A 9 -5.30 -8.53 -39.94
N ALA A 10 -5.33 -9.06 -38.72
CA ALA A 10 -6.12 -10.23 -38.39
C ALA A 10 -7.62 -10.03 -38.67
N LYS A 11 -8.20 -8.88 -38.28
CA LYS A 11 -9.62 -8.55 -38.53
C LYS A 11 -9.99 -8.47 -40.02
N LYS A 12 -9.02 -8.17 -40.89
CA LYS A 12 -9.22 -8.10 -42.35
C LYS A 12 -8.99 -9.44 -43.06
N GLY A 13 -8.79 -10.53 -42.31
CA GLY A 13 -8.50 -11.85 -42.88
C GLY A 13 -7.11 -11.95 -43.51
N VAL A 14 -6.21 -11.02 -43.21
CA VAL A 14 -4.81 -11.10 -43.63
C VAL A 14 -4.09 -12.07 -42.68
N PRO A 15 -3.46 -13.16 -43.17
CA PRO A 15 -2.71 -14.06 -42.31
C PRO A 15 -1.56 -13.33 -41.60
N VAL A 16 -1.55 -13.39 -40.26
CA VAL A 16 -0.46 -12.86 -39.44
C VAL A 16 0.34 -14.03 -38.88
N LYS A 17 1.66 -13.99 -39.04
CA LYS A 17 2.59 -14.91 -38.39
C LYS A 17 3.48 -14.09 -37.45
N LEU A 18 3.63 -14.56 -36.22
CA LEU A 18 4.51 -13.96 -35.22
C LEU A 18 5.61 -14.97 -34.91
N ASP A 19 6.81 -14.47 -34.72
CA ASP A 19 7.93 -15.23 -34.17
C ASP A 19 8.29 -14.60 -32.82
N LEU A 20 8.38 -15.42 -31.78
CA LEU A 20 8.61 -14.98 -30.40
C LEU A 20 9.75 -15.81 -29.81
N ASP A 21 10.81 -15.13 -29.37
CA ASP A 21 11.90 -15.72 -28.60
C ASP A 21 11.92 -15.07 -27.21
N VAL A 22 11.56 -15.86 -26.18
CA VAL A 22 11.56 -15.42 -24.78
C VAL A 22 12.58 -16.26 -24.02
N LYS A 23 13.63 -15.58 -23.54
CA LYS A 23 14.67 -16.19 -22.71
C LYS A 23 14.56 -15.66 -21.31
N SER A 24 14.27 -16.55 -20.37
CA SER A 24 14.12 -16.24 -18.95
C SER A 24 14.84 -17.28 -18.11
N GLU A 25 15.41 -16.85 -17.00
CA GLU A 25 16.01 -17.73 -15.99
C GLU A 25 15.51 -17.34 -14.60
N PHE A 26 15.37 -18.32 -13.71
CA PHE A 26 15.11 -18.03 -12.30
C PHE A 26 16.42 -17.69 -11.60
N ASN A 27 16.42 -16.58 -10.86
CA ASN A 27 17.54 -16.24 -10.00
C ASN A 27 17.33 -16.89 -8.62
N GLU A 28 17.98 -18.02 -8.39
CA GLU A 28 17.91 -18.76 -7.12
C GLU A 28 19.10 -18.48 -6.18
N LYS A 29 19.94 -17.49 -6.51
CA LYS A 29 21.15 -17.19 -5.72
C LYS A 29 20.82 -16.65 -4.33
N ASP A 30 19.75 -15.87 -4.22
CA ASP A 30 19.21 -15.39 -2.95
C ASP A 30 17.69 -15.45 -2.99
N THR A 31 17.12 -16.30 -2.13
CA THR A 31 15.67 -16.51 -2.01
C THR A 31 15.09 -15.80 -0.78
N LYS A 32 15.89 -14.97 -0.10
CA LYS A 32 15.43 -14.21 1.06
C LYS A 32 14.71 -12.94 0.61
N GLY A 33 13.58 -12.66 1.27
CA GLY A 33 12.91 -11.36 1.18
C GLY A 33 13.49 -10.38 2.20
N TYR A 34 13.61 -9.11 1.81
CA TYR A 34 14.15 -8.04 2.65
C TYR A 34 13.14 -6.91 2.80
N ASN A 35 12.66 -6.69 4.02
CA ASN A 35 11.79 -5.56 4.36
C ASN A 35 12.57 -4.56 5.22
N VAL A 36 12.32 -3.27 5.03
CA VAL A 36 12.86 -2.21 5.90
C VAL A 36 11.77 -1.78 6.88
N VAL A 37 12.04 -1.87 8.18
CA VAL A 37 11.07 -1.51 9.23
C VAL A 37 11.71 -0.57 10.24
N ALA A 38 10.99 0.49 10.62
CA ALA A 38 11.42 1.44 11.64
C ALA A 38 10.22 1.95 12.46
N GLU A 39 10.49 2.52 13.64
CA GLU A 39 9.43 2.88 14.60
C GLU A 39 9.66 4.23 15.30
N ILE A 40 8.55 4.92 15.56
CA ILE A 40 8.43 5.92 16.63
C ILE A 40 7.67 5.22 17.77
N LYS A 41 8.34 4.99 18.90
CA LYS A 41 7.75 4.28 20.05
C LYS A 41 6.61 5.08 20.67
N GLY A 42 5.54 4.36 21.02
CA GLY A 42 4.43 4.94 21.76
C GLY A 42 4.80 5.29 23.21
N THR A 43 4.16 6.30 23.77
CA THR A 43 4.44 6.80 25.13
C THR A 43 3.36 6.45 26.16
N ASP A 44 2.19 6.01 25.73
CA ASP A 44 1.10 5.65 26.64
C ASP A 44 1.41 4.31 27.34
N PRO A 45 1.35 4.22 28.68
CA PRO A 45 1.70 3.00 29.41
C PRO A 45 0.88 1.76 29.01
N THR A 46 -0.34 1.97 28.51
CA THR A 46 -1.28 0.91 28.15
C THR A 46 -1.35 0.66 26.64
N LEU A 47 -1.15 1.71 25.83
CA LEU A 47 -1.32 1.63 24.37
C LEU A 47 -0.01 1.55 23.59
N LYS A 48 1.16 1.77 24.21
CA LYS A 48 2.45 1.79 23.51
C LYS A 48 2.80 0.49 22.76
N ASP A 49 2.27 -0.65 23.20
CA ASP A 49 2.48 -1.95 22.56
C ASP A 49 1.50 -2.20 21.40
N GLU A 50 0.51 -1.30 21.20
CA GLU A 50 -0.34 -1.31 20.02
C GLU A 50 0.35 -0.57 18.86
N ILE A 51 0.04 -0.99 17.63
CA ILE A 51 0.79 -0.58 16.45
C ILE A 51 -0.13 0.07 15.43
N VAL A 52 0.24 1.27 14.96
CA VAL A 52 -0.27 1.89 13.74
C VAL A 52 0.84 1.82 12.70
N MET A 53 0.54 1.28 11.53
CA MET A 53 1.51 1.13 10.45
C MET A 53 1.18 2.03 9.27
N LEU A 54 2.24 2.39 8.55
CA LEU A 54 2.19 3.04 7.24
C LEU A 54 3.27 2.43 6.35
N GLY A 55 3.06 2.40 5.04
CA GLY A 55 4.05 1.83 4.13
C GLY A 55 3.72 1.94 2.65
N GLY A 56 4.66 1.42 1.88
CA GLY A 56 4.64 1.18 0.44
C GLY A 56 5.75 0.17 0.14
N HIS A 57 5.99 -0.18 -1.11
CA HIS A 57 7.07 -1.10 -1.45
C HIS A 57 8.32 -0.37 -1.94
N LEU A 58 9.45 -1.07 -1.82
CA LEU A 58 10.80 -0.56 -2.08
C LEU A 58 11.41 -1.19 -3.34
N ASP A 59 10.95 -2.37 -3.73
CA ASP A 59 11.28 -2.99 -5.01
C ASP A 59 10.59 -2.28 -6.18
N SER A 60 11.03 -2.59 -7.39
CA SER A 60 10.44 -2.13 -8.65
C SER A 60 10.88 -3.02 -9.81
N TRP A 61 10.30 -2.84 -10.99
CA TRP A 61 10.73 -3.53 -12.20
C TRP A 61 12.01 -2.95 -12.81
N GLN A 62 12.88 -3.85 -13.29
CA GLN A 62 14.19 -3.54 -13.88
C GLN A 62 14.19 -2.66 -15.14
N SER A 63 13.02 -2.38 -15.72
CA SER A 63 12.92 -1.65 -17.00
C SER A 63 13.13 -0.14 -16.87
N ALA A 64 13.06 0.39 -15.65
CA ALA A 64 13.24 1.81 -15.33
C ALA A 64 13.79 2.01 -13.92
N THR A 65 13.48 3.14 -13.28
CA THR A 65 13.97 3.51 -11.95
C THR A 65 12.94 3.35 -10.83
N GLY A 66 11.72 2.88 -11.14
CA GLY A 66 10.67 2.65 -10.12
C GLY A 66 10.19 3.94 -9.46
N ALA A 67 10.20 5.07 -10.17
CA ALA A 67 10.00 6.39 -9.56
C ALA A 67 8.57 6.58 -9.06
N THR A 68 7.58 6.30 -9.90
CA THR A 68 6.16 6.32 -9.58
C THR A 68 5.72 5.01 -8.93
N ASP A 69 6.47 3.94 -9.14
CA ASP A 69 6.17 2.57 -8.69
C ASP A 69 7.42 1.88 -8.09
N ASN A 70 7.74 2.05 -6.82
CA ASN A 70 7.02 2.87 -5.84
C ASN A 70 7.95 3.73 -4.97
N ALA A 71 8.98 4.33 -5.58
CA ALA A 71 9.83 5.29 -4.89
C ALA A 71 9.02 6.49 -4.38
N ALA A 72 7.97 6.91 -5.10
CA ALA A 72 7.04 7.96 -4.67
C ALA A 72 6.36 7.61 -3.33
N GLY A 73 5.72 6.44 -3.23
CA GLY A 73 5.08 5.97 -2.00
C GLY A 73 6.06 5.77 -0.86
N SER A 74 7.20 5.14 -1.13
CA SER A 74 8.28 4.99 -0.16
C SER A 74 8.77 6.34 0.38
N ALA A 75 8.98 7.33 -0.49
CA ALA A 75 9.42 8.67 -0.11
C ALA A 75 8.38 9.41 0.73
N VAL A 76 7.10 9.40 0.35
CA VAL A 76 6.04 10.09 1.11
C VAL A 76 5.78 9.44 2.47
N MET A 77 5.97 8.12 2.60
CA MET A 77 5.86 7.41 3.87
C MET A 77 6.99 7.79 4.82
N LEU A 78 8.23 7.86 4.31
CA LEU A 78 9.38 8.36 5.07
C LEU A 78 9.17 9.82 5.49
N GLU A 79 8.64 10.65 4.59
CA GLU A 79 8.36 12.05 4.85
C GLU A 79 7.24 12.23 5.90
N ALA A 80 6.19 11.40 5.86
CA ALA A 80 5.15 11.42 6.89
C ALA A 80 5.72 11.13 8.29
N VAL A 81 6.61 10.13 8.41
CA VAL A 81 7.34 9.86 9.66
C VAL A 81 8.23 11.04 10.05
N ARG A 82 8.94 11.64 9.08
CA ARG A 82 9.80 12.81 9.32
C ARG A 82 9.01 14.01 9.85
N ILE A 83 7.83 14.30 9.29
CA ILE A 83 6.91 15.37 9.74
C ILE A 83 6.54 15.14 11.21
N LEU A 84 6.10 13.93 11.57
CA LEU A 84 5.70 13.62 12.94
C LEU A 84 6.87 13.78 13.92
N LYS A 85 8.08 13.37 13.54
CA LYS A 85 9.29 13.58 14.34
C LYS A 85 9.66 15.06 14.46
N ALA A 86 9.58 15.83 13.37
CA ALA A 86 9.90 17.25 13.37
C ALA A 86 8.95 18.07 14.25
N LEU A 87 7.68 17.65 14.34
CA LEU A 87 6.69 18.22 15.24
C LEU A 87 6.81 17.72 16.70
N ASN A 88 7.80 16.88 16.99
CA ASN A 88 8.02 16.26 18.30
C ASN A 88 6.77 15.54 18.86
N ILE A 89 5.99 14.92 17.98
CA ILE A 89 4.81 14.16 18.37
C ILE A 89 5.22 13.00 19.29
N GLN A 90 4.50 12.86 20.39
CA GLN A 90 4.59 11.72 21.31
C GLN A 90 3.35 10.85 21.09
N PRO A 91 3.41 9.88 20.16
CA PRO A 91 2.23 9.09 19.84
C PRO A 91 1.88 8.16 21.01
N ARG A 92 0.59 7.92 21.26
CA ARG A 92 0.18 6.99 22.33
C ARG A 92 0.51 5.56 21.96
N ARG A 93 0.18 5.16 20.74
CA ARG A 93 0.56 3.88 20.11
C ARG A 93 1.91 3.99 19.41
N THR A 94 2.60 2.87 19.22
CA THR A 94 3.79 2.84 18.38
C THR A 94 3.41 3.04 16.92
N ILE A 95 4.08 3.96 16.24
CA ILE A 95 3.97 4.15 14.79
C ILE A 95 5.11 3.38 14.13
N ARG A 96 4.81 2.46 13.23
CA ARG A 96 5.79 1.62 12.53
C ARG A 96 5.69 1.83 11.02
N ILE A 97 6.77 2.29 10.41
CA ILE A 97 6.89 2.32 8.95
C ILE A 97 7.44 0.99 8.46
N ALA A 98 6.92 0.51 7.34
CA ALA A 98 7.49 -0.61 6.60
C ALA A 98 7.61 -0.25 5.12
N LEU A 99 8.79 -0.48 4.55
CA LEU A 99 9.02 -0.48 3.11
C LEU A 99 9.24 -1.94 2.69
N TRP A 100 8.28 -2.47 1.95
CA TRP A 100 8.21 -3.89 1.62
C TRP A 100 9.12 -4.25 0.45
N GLY A 101 9.74 -5.42 0.51
CA GLY A 101 10.40 -5.99 -0.65
C GLY A 101 9.57 -7.11 -1.26
N GLY A 102 9.60 -7.21 -2.57
CA GLY A 102 8.95 -8.27 -3.32
C GLY A 102 7.44 -8.08 -3.46
N GLU A 103 6.97 -6.84 -3.50
CA GLU A 103 5.57 -6.53 -3.77
C GLU A 103 5.20 -6.98 -5.19
N GLU A 104 6.08 -6.70 -6.14
CA GLU A 104 5.87 -6.90 -7.57
C GLU A 104 5.79 -8.39 -7.94
N GLU A 105 6.49 -9.24 -7.18
CA GLU A 105 6.43 -10.70 -7.27
C GLU A 105 5.20 -11.30 -6.56
N GLY A 106 4.31 -10.47 -6.01
CA GLY A 106 3.04 -10.86 -5.43
C GLY A 106 2.97 -10.72 -3.91
N LEU A 107 3.30 -9.52 -3.41
CA LEU A 107 3.20 -9.12 -2.01
C LEU A 107 4.07 -9.96 -1.06
N LEU A 108 5.20 -10.49 -1.51
CA LEU A 108 6.02 -11.45 -0.76
C LEU A 108 6.45 -10.87 0.59
N GLY A 109 6.91 -9.62 0.60
CA GLY A 109 7.37 -8.93 1.81
C GLY A 109 6.27 -8.76 2.85
N SER A 110 5.16 -8.12 2.47
CA SER A 110 4.04 -7.86 3.39
C SER A 110 3.30 -9.15 3.79
N ARG A 111 3.11 -10.11 2.88
CA ARG A 111 2.53 -11.42 3.22
C ARG A 111 3.41 -12.20 4.19
N GLY A 112 4.71 -12.23 3.94
CA GLY A 112 5.68 -12.86 4.85
C GLY A 112 5.64 -12.22 6.23
N TYR A 113 5.61 -10.90 6.29
CA TYR A 113 5.49 -10.14 7.53
C TYR A 113 4.19 -10.47 8.29
N VAL A 114 3.04 -10.38 7.62
CA VAL A 114 1.73 -10.65 8.22
C VAL A 114 1.64 -12.08 8.72
N LYS A 115 2.09 -13.05 7.92
CA LYS A 115 2.14 -14.47 8.32
C LYS A 115 3.01 -14.69 9.55
N ASN A 116 4.12 -13.98 9.66
CA ASN A 116 5.07 -14.15 10.76
C ASN A 116 4.64 -13.44 12.04
N HIS A 117 3.94 -12.31 11.96
CA HIS A 117 3.56 -11.51 13.13
C HIS A 117 2.10 -11.67 13.55
N PHE A 118 1.16 -11.85 12.61
CA PHE A 118 -0.27 -11.70 12.90
C PHE A 118 -1.06 -12.98 12.71
N ALA A 119 -1.07 -13.56 11.50
CA ALA A 119 -1.78 -14.80 11.20
C ALA A 119 -1.41 -15.30 9.81
N ASP A 120 -1.51 -16.61 9.59
CA ASP A 120 -1.48 -17.17 8.23
C ASP A 120 -2.91 -17.13 7.64
N PRO A 121 -3.17 -16.45 6.51
CA PRO A 121 -4.51 -16.43 5.89
C PRO A 121 -5.01 -17.81 5.46
N ALA A 122 -4.12 -18.81 5.30
CA ALA A 122 -4.51 -20.17 4.98
C ALA A 122 -5.17 -20.90 6.16
N THR A 123 -4.74 -20.64 7.39
CA THR A 123 -5.23 -21.32 8.61
C THR A 123 -6.07 -20.41 9.51
N MET A 124 -5.90 -19.09 9.39
CA MET A 124 -6.42 -18.06 10.30
C MET A 124 -6.06 -18.29 11.77
N GLU A 125 -4.93 -18.95 12.04
CA GLU A 125 -4.38 -19.05 13.39
C GLU A 125 -3.80 -17.69 13.83
N LEU A 126 -4.49 -17.03 14.76
CA LEU A 126 -4.13 -15.69 15.22
C LEU A 126 -2.98 -15.74 16.23
N LYS A 127 -1.96 -14.92 16.00
CA LYS A 127 -0.85 -14.68 16.92
C LYS A 127 -1.18 -13.54 17.88
N PRO A 128 -0.52 -13.45 19.05
CA PRO A 128 -0.80 -12.40 20.04
C PRO A 128 -0.69 -10.97 19.50
N GLU A 129 0.25 -10.69 18.59
CA GLU A 129 0.42 -9.34 18.01
C GLU A 129 -0.80 -8.92 17.17
N HIS A 130 -1.60 -9.87 16.66
CA HIS A 130 -2.82 -9.56 15.90
C HIS A 130 -3.77 -8.70 16.72
N GLY A 131 -3.92 -8.98 18.03
CA GLY A 131 -4.76 -8.19 18.94
C GLY A 131 -4.22 -6.79 19.26
N LYS A 132 -2.93 -6.54 18.99
CA LYS A 132 -2.24 -5.26 19.25
C LYS A 132 -2.22 -4.35 18.03
N PHE A 133 -2.48 -4.87 16.84
CA PHE A 133 -2.48 -4.09 15.62
C PHE A 133 -3.72 -3.18 15.50
N SER A 134 -3.54 -1.89 15.19
CA SER A 134 -4.64 -0.95 14.98
C SER A 134 -4.99 -0.84 13.49
N SER A 135 -4.03 -0.44 12.65
CA SER A 135 -4.26 -0.17 11.24
C SER A 135 -2.98 -0.14 10.41
N TYR A 136 -3.09 -0.34 9.09
CA TYR A 136 -2.06 -0.08 8.09
C TYR A 136 -2.60 0.87 7.01
N PHE A 137 -1.82 1.87 6.65
CA PHE A 137 -2.12 2.82 5.57
C PHE A 137 -1.06 2.73 4.47
N ASN A 138 -1.50 2.55 3.22
CA ASN A 138 -0.64 2.29 2.07
C ASN A 138 -0.72 3.42 1.03
N ILE A 139 0.37 3.62 0.28
CA ILE A 139 0.42 4.46 -0.93
C ILE A 139 1.21 3.70 -1.99
N ASP A 140 0.59 3.52 -3.16
CA ASP A 140 1.16 2.72 -4.25
C ASP A 140 0.47 2.95 -5.60
N ASN A 141 0.12 4.20 -5.91
CA ASN A 141 -0.57 4.52 -7.17
C ASN A 141 0.02 5.77 -7.82
N GLY A 142 1.35 5.90 -7.76
CA GLY A 142 2.07 6.96 -8.43
C GLY A 142 2.14 8.28 -7.66
N THR A 143 2.31 9.36 -8.42
CA THR A 143 2.63 10.68 -7.88
C THR A 143 1.44 11.51 -7.45
N GLY A 144 0.22 11.15 -7.87
CA GLY A 144 -0.92 12.06 -7.81
C GLY A 144 -1.46 12.27 -6.40
N LYS A 145 -2.03 13.46 -6.17
CA LYS A 145 -2.68 13.86 -4.91
C LYS A 145 -3.58 12.77 -4.33
N ILE A 146 -3.57 12.62 -3.00
CA ILE A 146 -4.66 11.90 -2.33
C ILE A 146 -5.96 12.65 -2.56
N ARG A 147 -6.98 11.92 -2.99
CA ARG A 147 -8.35 12.40 -3.13
C ARG A 147 -9.30 11.80 -2.11
N GLY A 148 -8.87 10.74 -1.42
CA GLY A 148 -9.72 10.02 -0.50
C GLY A 148 -9.12 8.71 -0.02
N ILE A 149 -9.95 7.82 0.50
CA ILE A 149 -9.54 6.50 1.00
C ILE A 149 -10.58 5.43 0.73
N TYR A 150 -10.11 4.22 0.39
CA TYR A 150 -10.94 3.02 0.29
C TYR A 150 -11.14 2.41 1.68
N LEU A 151 -12.38 2.11 2.05
CA LEU A 151 -12.70 1.50 3.35
C LEU A 151 -12.46 -0.01 3.38
N GLN A 152 -12.12 -0.63 2.25
CA GLN A 152 -11.98 -2.09 2.13
C GLN A 152 -13.20 -2.86 2.68
N GLY A 153 -14.43 -2.37 2.40
CA GLY A 153 -15.66 -2.98 2.88
C GLY A 153 -15.93 -2.82 4.38
N ASN A 154 -15.11 -2.03 5.09
CA ASN A 154 -15.27 -1.77 6.51
C ASN A 154 -16.09 -0.48 6.74
N ASP A 155 -17.41 -0.55 6.68
CA ASP A 155 -18.27 0.63 6.85
C ASP A 155 -18.13 1.28 8.24
N LYS A 156 -17.67 0.52 9.25
CA LYS A 156 -17.47 1.01 10.63
C LYS A 156 -16.42 2.12 10.75
N VAL A 157 -15.53 2.29 9.78
CA VAL A 157 -14.53 3.38 9.77
C VAL A 157 -14.99 4.61 8.98
N LYS A 158 -16.16 4.56 8.33
CA LYS A 158 -16.63 5.61 7.41
C LYS A 158 -16.68 6.99 8.06
N ASP A 159 -17.35 7.11 9.20
CA ASP A 159 -17.51 8.39 9.89
C ASP A 159 -16.17 8.90 10.43
N ILE A 160 -15.30 7.99 10.89
CA ILE A 160 -13.96 8.30 11.37
C ILE A 160 -13.13 8.93 10.24
N PHE A 161 -13.07 8.29 9.08
CA PHE A 161 -12.27 8.77 7.96
C PHE A 161 -12.88 10.01 7.29
N THR A 162 -14.21 10.13 7.29
CA THR A 162 -14.90 11.35 6.84
C THR A 162 -14.51 12.54 7.71
N GLN A 163 -14.50 12.35 9.03
CA GLN A 163 -14.05 13.38 9.96
C GLN A 163 -12.56 13.73 9.75
N TRP A 164 -11.70 12.73 9.56
CA TRP A 164 -10.26 12.93 9.36
C TRP A 164 -9.91 13.63 8.04
N LEU A 165 -10.73 13.46 7.01
CA LEU A 165 -10.55 14.14 5.72
C LEU A 165 -11.11 15.55 5.67
N THR A 166 -11.99 15.92 6.61
CA THR A 166 -12.65 17.23 6.62
C THR A 166 -11.67 18.42 6.50
N PRO A 167 -10.53 18.46 7.22
CA PRO A 167 -9.55 19.53 7.08
C PRO A 167 -8.87 19.63 5.69
N PHE A 168 -8.94 18.57 4.88
CA PHE A 168 -8.26 18.46 3.58
C PHE A 168 -9.20 18.61 2.38
N HIS A 169 -10.47 18.96 2.62
CA HIS A 169 -11.45 19.15 1.56
C HIS A 169 -11.02 20.23 0.54
N ASP A 170 -10.42 21.33 1.02
CA ASP A 170 -9.91 22.41 0.15
C ASP A 170 -8.67 21.98 -0.65
N MET A 171 -7.98 20.92 -0.22
CA MET A 171 -6.91 20.26 -0.98
C MET A 171 -7.44 19.18 -1.94
N GLY A 172 -8.77 19.01 -2.00
CA GLY A 172 -9.47 18.06 -2.86
C GLY A 172 -9.51 16.63 -2.34
N ALA A 173 -9.10 16.38 -1.09
CA ALA A 173 -9.15 15.05 -0.46
C ALA A 173 -10.46 14.91 0.34
N LYS A 174 -11.49 14.34 -0.28
CA LYS A 174 -12.86 14.33 0.26
C LYS A 174 -13.60 13.00 0.11
N TRP A 175 -13.05 12.06 -0.67
CA TRP A 175 -13.77 10.83 -0.99
C TRP A 175 -13.53 9.75 0.08
N VAL A 176 -14.62 9.23 0.61
CA VAL A 176 -14.61 8.03 1.45
C VAL A 176 -15.54 7.03 0.80
N THR A 177 -15.00 5.91 0.33
CA THR A 177 -15.78 4.91 -0.41
C THR A 177 -15.72 3.55 0.25
N ILE A 178 -16.88 2.89 0.35
CA ILE A 178 -16.98 1.52 0.86
C ILE A 178 -16.27 0.49 -0.06
N SER A 179 -16.01 0.87 -1.31
CA SER A 179 -15.36 0.02 -2.31
C SER A 179 -14.00 -0.51 -1.84
N ASN A 180 -13.62 -1.64 -2.41
CA ASN A 180 -12.29 -2.20 -2.26
C ASN A 180 -11.40 -1.73 -3.42
N THR A 181 -10.10 -1.71 -3.15
CA THR A 181 -9.03 -1.73 -4.14
C THR A 181 -8.04 -2.84 -3.79
N GLY A 182 -7.11 -3.13 -4.69
CA GLY A 182 -6.12 -4.18 -4.52
C GLY A 182 -4.90 -3.97 -5.40
N GLY A 183 -4.09 -5.02 -5.52
CA GLY A 183 -2.80 -4.99 -6.19
C GLY A 183 -1.69 -4.35 -5.37
N THR A 184 -1.79 -4.35 -4.03
CA THR A 184 -0.74 -3.79 -3.15
C THR A 184 -0.86 -4.27 -1.69
N ASP A 185 0.10 -3.90 -0.86
CA ASP A 185 0.43 -4.51 0.43
C ASP A 185 -0.67 -4.44 1.51
N HIS A 186 -1.61 -3.50 1.42
CA HIS A 186 -2.71 -3.41 2.39
C HIS A 186 -3.57 -4.68 2.39
N GLN A 187 -3.62 -5.40 1.27
CA GLN A 187 -4.35 -6.66 1.15
C GLN A 187 -3.76 -7.77 2.00
N SER A 188 -2.44 -7.75 2.26
CA SER A 188 -1.82 -8.72 3.17
C SER A 188 -2.41 -8.62 4.57
N PHE A 189 -2.69 -7.39 5.04
CA PHE A 189 -3.32 -7.15 6.34
C PHE A 189 -4.82 -7.48 6.33
N ASP A 190 -5.53 -7.02 5.29
CA ASP A 190 -6.97 -7.26 5.18
C ASP A 190 -7.31 -8.76 5.06
N ALA A 191 -6.43 -9.55 4.44
CA ALA A 191 -6.56 -11.00 4.30
C ALA A 191 -6.63 -11.77 5.62
N VAL A 192 -6.18 -11.16 6.73
CA VAL A 192 -6.24 -11.74 8.08
C VAL A 192 -7.15 -10.93 9.02
N GLY A 193 -8.02 -10.10 8.47
CA GLY A 193 -8.99 -9.30 9.21
C GLY A 193 -8.38 -8.12 9.98
N LEU A 194 -7.16 -7.70 9.64
CA LEU A 194 -6.56 -6.48 10.17
C LEU A 194 -6.94 -5.28 9.29
N PRO A 195 -7.23 -4.10 9.87
CA PRO A 195 -7.56 -2.91 9.08
C PRO A 195 -6.37 -2.44 8.23
N GLY A 196 -6.35 -2.81 6.94
CA GLY A 196 -5.41 -2.32 5.94
C GLY A 196 -6.14 -1.47 4.91
N PHE A 197 -5.62 -0.28 4.62
CA PHE A 197 -6.27 0.68 3.70
C PHE A 197 -5.28 1.23 2.68
N GLN A 198 -5.79 1.50 1.49
CA GLN A 198 -5.09 2.20 0.41
C GLN A 198 -5.77 3.55 0.18
N PHE A 199 -5.00 4.61 0.03
CA PHE A 199 -5.57 5.91 -0.34
C PHE A 199 -5.98 5.94 -1.82
N ILE A 200 -7.00 6.73 -2.13
CA ILE A 200 -7.38 7.05 -3.51
C ILE A 200 -6.45 8.16 -3.98
N GLN A 201 -5.67 7.92 -5.04
CA GLN A 201 -4.82 8.94 -5.66
C GLN A 201 -5.37 9.38 -7.02
N ASP A 202 -5.05 10.60 -7.42
CA ASP A 202 -5.15 10.96 -8.84
C ASP A 202 -4.22 10.03 -9.64
N PRO A 203 -4.70 9.41 -10.72
CA PRO A 203 -3.96 8.37 -11.41
C PRO A 203 -2.81 8.88 -12.28
N ILE A 204 -2.43 10.17 -12.18
CA ILE A 204 -1.51 10.92 -13.06
C ILE A 204 -0.56 10.02 -13.87
N GLU A 205 -0.92 9.77 -15.13
CA GLU A 205 -0.19 8.92 -16.09
C GLU A 205 0.18 7.50 -15.63
N TYR A 206 -0.14 7.08 -14.40
CA TYR A 206 0.29 5.84 -13.76
C TYR A 206 0.02 4.63 -14.65
N ASN A 207 -1.26 4.31 -14.87
CA ASN A 207 -1.66 3.16 -15.68
C ASN A 207 -1.44 3.34 -17.18
N THR A 208 -1.33 4.59 -17.65
CA THR A 208 -1.32 4.87 -19.09
C THR A 208 0.08 5.03 -19.65
N ARG A 209 1.09 5.26 -18.79
CA ARG A 209 2.42 5.63 -19.21
C ARG A 209 3.54 5.11 -18.34
N THR A 210 3.46 5.20 -17.01
CA THR A 210 4.63 4.95 -16.14
C THR A 210 4.65 3.53 -15.59
N HIS A 211 3.56 3.07 -14.98
CA HIS A 211 3.44 1.78 -14.30
C HIS A 211 3.93 0.61 -15.15
N HIS A 212 4.94 -0.10 -14.66
CA HIS A 212 5.59 -1.27 -15.29
C HIS A 212 6.15 -1.00 -16.70
N THR A 213 6.60 0.23 -16.96
CA THR A 213 7.21 0.61 -18.24
C THR A 213 8.62 1.17 -18.05
N ASN A 214 9.35 1.28 -19.17
CA ASN A 214 10.62 1.98 -19.23
C ASN A 214 10.52 3.52 -19.08
N MET A 215 9.31 4.06 -18.94
CA MET A 215 9.08 5.50 -18.70
C MET A 215 9.01 5.84 -17.21
N ASP A 216 9.07 4.85 -16.31
CA ASP A 216 8.95 5.10 -14.88
C ASP A 216 10.22 5.75 -14.28
N SER A 217 10.31 7.07 -14.46
CA SER A 217 11.45 7.90 -14.14
C SER A 217 11.06 9.08 -13.26
N TYR A 218 12.07 9.62 -12.56
CA TYR A 218 11.92 10.75 -11.64
C TYR A 218 11.17 11.94 -12.24
N ASP A 219 11.32 12.19 -13.54
CA ASP A 219 10.71 13.31 -14.26
C ASP A 219 9.18 13.26 -14.28
N HIS A 220 8.57 12.12 -13.95
CA HIS A 220 7.12 11.96 -13.84
C HIS A 220 6.56 12.26 -12.44
N LEU A 221 7.43 12.59 -11.46
CA LEU A 221 6.99 12.97 -10.13
C LEU A 221 6.57 14.44 -10.07
N ILE A 222 5.48 14.72 -9.35
CA ILE A 222 4.93 16.05 -9.09
C ILE A 222 5.18 16.39 -7.61
N PRO A 223 6.20 17.19 -7.29
CA PRO A 223 6.60 17.46 -5.91
C PRO A 223 5.48 18.01 -5.02
N GLU A 224 4.65 18.90 -5.53
CA GLU A 224 3.55 19.52 -4.77
C GLU A 224 2.48 18.49 -4.39
N ASP A 225 2.26 17.48 -5.23
CA ASP A 225 1.33 16.39 -4.96
C ASP A 225 1.89 15.47 -3.88
N LEU A 226 3.18 15.11 -3.98
CA LEU A 226 3.88 14.31 -2.96
C LEU A 226 3.85 14.99 -1.58
N GLN A 227 4.03 16.31 -1.53
CA GLN A 227 3.89 17.07 -0.28
C GLN A 227 2.48 16.96 0.31
N GLN A 228 1.43 17.07 -0.52
CA GLN A 228 0.06 16.88 -0.07
C GLN A 228 -0.17 15.48 0.49
N ILE A 229 0.32 14.46 -0.21
CA ILE A 229 0.23 13.06 0.21
C ILE A 229 0.86 12.90 1.61
N SER A 230 2.10 13.39 1.79
CA SER A 230 2.82 13.29 3.06
C SER A 230 2.06 13.91 4.24
N VAL A 231 1.44 15.08 4.05
CA VAL A 231 0.67 15.76 5.10
C VAL A 231 -0.57 14.95 5.48
N ILE A 232 -1.30 14.43 4.50
CA ILE A 232 -2.53 13.66 4.75
C ILE A 232 -2.20 12.32 5.42
N VAL A 233 -1.19 11.60 4.92
CA VAL A 233 -0.71 10.34 5.53
C VAL A 233 -0.27 10.57 6.97
N ALA A 234 0.57 11.60 7.23
CA ALA A 234 1.02 11.92 8.58
C ALA A 234 -0.17 12.20 9.52
N SER A 235 -1.19 12.90 9.03
CA SER A 235 -2.40 13.23 9.81
C SER A 235 -3.25 12.01 10.12
N PHE A 236 -3.43 11.09 9.16
CA PHE A 236 -4.13 9.82 9.36
C PHE A 236 -3.42 8.94 10.39
N VAL A 237 -2.10 8.81 10.26
CA VAL A 237 -1.26 8.02 11.17
C VAL A 237 -1.27 8.62 12.56
N TYR A 238 -1.14 9.95 12.67
CA TYR A 238 -1.26 10.67 13.94
C TYR A 238 -2.61 10.40 14.61
N ASN A 239 -3.72 10.60 13.88
CA ASN A 239 -5.05 10.42 14.43
C ASN A 239 -5.23 8.97 14.91
N ALA A 240 -4.87 7.97 14.10
CA ALA A 240 -4.94 6.57 14.49
C ALA A 240 -4.10 6.25 15.73
N ALA A 241 -2.90 6.85 15.85
CA ALA A 241 -2.01 6.62 16.97
C ALA A 241 -2.48 7.30 18.27
N MET A 242 -3.28 8.36 18.17
CA MET A 242 -3.74 9.16 19.32
C MET A 242 -5.12 8.80 19.86
N ARG A 243 -5.95 8.11 19.06
CA ARG A 243 -7.29 7.64 19.48
C ARG A 243 -7.26 6.89 20.81
N ASP A 244 -8.38 6.87 21.52
CA ASP A 244 -8.53 5.96 22.66
C ASP A 244 -8.64 4.51 22.20
N GLU A 245 -9.49 4.25 21.21
CA GLU A 245 -9.72 2.92 20.67
C GLU A 245 -8.97 2.68 19.34
N LYS A 246 -8.55 1.43 19.11
CA LYS A 246 -8.11 0.96 17.80
C LYS A 246 -9.20 1.19 16.74
N LEU A 247 -8.83 1.19 15.47
CA LEU A 247 -9.84 1.23 14.42
C LEU A 247 -10.74 -0.02 14.48
N PRO A 248 -12.07 0.15 14.31
CA PRO A 248 -12.99 -0.97 14.31
C PRO A 248 -12.67 -1.93 13.16
N ARG A 249 -12.82 -3.22 13.43
CA ARG A 249 -12.52 -4.30 12.47
C ARG A 249 -13.80 -4.84 11.83
N LYS A 250 -13.63 -5.39 10.62
CA LYS A 250 -14.60 -6.31 10.01
C LYS A 250 -14.65 -7.61 10.80
N GLU A 251 -15.60 -8.48 10.46
CA GLU A 251 -15.56 -9.87 10.90
C GLU A 251 -14.29 -10.55 10.39
N LEU A 252 -13.78 -11.53 11.15
CA LEU A 252 -12.62 -12.29 10.72
C LEU A 252 -12.96 -13.07 9.45
N PRO A 253 -12.08 -13.04 8.43
CA PRO A 253 -12.28 -13.84 7.23
C PRO A 253 -12.18 -15.33 7.56
N GLN A 254 -12.83 -16.15 6.73
CA GLN A 254 -12.68 -17.60 6.80
C GLN A 254 -11.29 -18.02 6.27
N PRO A 255 -10.70 -19.12 6.77
CA PRO A 255 -9.46 -19.66 6.23
C PRO A 255 -9.58 -19.94 4.73
N ARG A 256 -8.61 -19.49 3.93
CA ARG A 256 -8.63 -19.66 2.46
C ARG A 256 -8.24 -21.07 1.99
N GLY A 257 -7.62 -21.86 2.88
CA GLY A 257 -7.04 -23.17 2.56
C GLY A 257 -5.76 -23.06 1.73
N ASN A 258 -4.90 -24.09 1.77
CA ASN A 258 -3.54 -24.05 1.21
C ASN A 258 -3.46 -23.85 -0.33
N ASN A 259 -4.58 -24.01 -1.05
CA ASN A 259 -4.60 -24.02 -2.53
C ASN A 259 -5.20 -22.76 -3.16
N GLN A 260 -5.66 -21.77 -2.39
CA GLN A 260 -6.16 -20.52 -2.95
C GLN A 260 -5.00 -19.52 -3.10
N ARG A 261 -4.46 -19.42 -4.32
CA ARG A 261 -3.59 -18.32 -4.73
C ARG A 261 -4.45 -17.20 -5.32
N GLY A 262 -4.48 -16.03 -4.68
CA GLY A 262 -5.26 -14.88 -5.13
C GLY A 262 -5.58 -13.89 -4.01
N PHE A 263 -6.05 -12.70 -4.39
CA PHE A 263 -6.46 -11.61 -3.49
C PHE A 263 -7.74 -11.92 -2.73
#